data_AF-A0A1R4KZ40-F1
#
_entry.id   AF-A0A1R4KZ40-F1
#
_cell.length_a   1.000
_cell.length_b   1.000
_cell.length_c   1.000
_cell.angle_alpha   90.00
_cell.angle_beta   90.00
_cell.angle_gamma   90.00
#
_symmetry.space_group_name_H-M   'P 1'
#
loop_
_entity.id
_entity.type
_entity.pdbx_description
1 polymer ?
#
loop_
_entity_poly.entity_id
_entity_poly.type
_entity_poly.pdbx_seq_one_letter_code
_entity_poly.pdbx_strand_id
1 'polypeptide(L)' 'MGFFADTIREILNVPVELKMLFGISFGYADPDAPGNSFKLGRDPLSKTVVYQN' A
#
# COMPACT_ATOMS: atom_id res chain seq x y z
N MET A 1 3.29 2.47 8.57
CA MET A 1 4.54 1.78 8.18
C MET A 1 5.50 2.72 7.45
N GLY A 2 5.14 3.33 6.32
CA GLY A 2 6.08 4.20 5.57
C GLY A 2 6.70 5.37 6.36
N PHE A 3 5.98 5.95 7.32
CA PHE A 3 6.49 7.03 8.18
C PHE A 3 7.51 6.61 9.25
N PHE A 4 7.66 5.30 9.49
CA PHE A 4 8.58 4.74 10.49
C PHE A 4 9.63 3.84 9.83
N ALA A 5 10.01 4.18 8.59
CA ALA A 5 10.95 3.38 7.80
C ALA A 5 12.28 3.14 8.53
N ASP A 6 12.82 4.14 9.23
CA ASP A 6 14.10 4.02 9.94
C ASP A 6 14.03 3.03 11.10
N THR A 7 13.01 3.17 11.95
CA THR A 7 12.77 2.23 13.06
C THR A 7 12.59 0.80 12.57
N ILE A 8 11.85 0.59 11.48
CA ILE A 8 11.63 -0.74 10.92
C ILE A 8 12.94 -1.32 10.37
N ARG A 9 13.75 -0.50 9.68
CA ARG A 9 15.05 -0.94 9.14
C ARG A 9 16.02 -1.32 10.24
N GLU A 10 16.06 -0.56 11.33
CA GLU A 10 16.88 -0.87 12.51
C GLU A 10 16.48 -2.23 13.12
N ILE A 11 15.19 -2.42 13.42
CA ILE A 11 14.69 -3.65 14.05
C ILE A 11 14.95 -4.88 13.19
N LEU A 12 14.82 -4.76 11.87
CA LEU A 12 14.95 -5.86 10.93
C LEU A 12 16.36 -6.01 10.34
N ASN A 13 17.33 -5.19 10.79
CA ASN A 13 18.69 -5.14 10.25
C ASN A 13 18.73 -4.96 8.72
N VAL A 14 17.87 -4.10 8.19
CA VAL A 14 17.86 -3.76 6.76
C VAL A 14 19.06 -2.84 6.48
N PRO A 15 19.88 -3.12 5.46
CA PRO A 15 21.00 -2.27 5.08
C PRO A 15 20.62 -0.82 4.82
N VAL A 16 21.50 0.12 5.19
CA VAL A 16 21.22 1.56 5.17
C VAL A 16 20.99 2.11 3.76
N GLU A 17 21.59 1.47 2.77
CA GLU A 17 21.47 1.78 1.35
C GLU A 17 20.10 1.41 0.76
N LEU A 18 19.35 0.53 1.42
CA LEU A 18 18.00 0.15 1.00
C LEU A 18 16.96 1.10 1.60
N LYS A 19 16.05 1.58 0.73
CA LYS A 19 14.90 2.38 1.13
C LYS A 19 13.65 1.52 1.25
N MET A 20 12.87 1.73 2.31
CA MET A 20 11.55 1.14 2.47
C MET A 20 10.51 2.02 1.78
N LEU A 21 9.82 1.48 0.78
CA LEU A 21 8.79 2.22 0.04
C LEU A 21 7.41 2.10 0.68
N PHE A 22 7.01 0.88 1.07
CA PHE A 22 5.77 0.60 1.79
C PHE A 22 5.89 -0.71 2.56
N GLY A 23 4.96 -0.93 3.50
CA GLY A 23 4.72 -2.23 4.11
C GLY A 23 3.31 -2.70 3.75
N ILE A 24 3.15 -3.99 3.47
CA ILE A 24 1.85 -4.60 3.15
C ILE A 24 1.45 -5.47 4.33
N SER A 25 0.42 -5.03 5.06
CA SER A 25 -0.21 -5.86 6.09
C SER A 25 -1.15 -6.86 5.43
N PHE A 26 -1.18 -8.09 5.93
CA PHE A 26 -2.09 -9.13 5.48
C PHE A 26 -2.51 -10.01 6.66
N GLY A 27 -3.63 -10.72 6.48
CA GLY A 27 -4.28 -11.53 7.51
C GLY A 27 -5.77 -11.71 7.18
N TYR A 28 -6.57 -12.09 8.16
CA TYR A 28 -8.02 -12.16 8.01
C TYR A 28 -8.64 -10.80 8.36
N ALA A 29 -9.55 -10.32 7.51
CA ALA A 29 -10.25 -9.07 7.75
C ALA A 29 -11.29 -9.24 8.87
N ASP A 30 -11.42 -8.21 9.70
CA ASP A 30 -12.57 -8.07 10.59
C ASP A 30 -13.79 -7.64 9.75
N PRO A 31 -14.84 -8.46 9.64
CA PRO A 31 -16.02 -8.14 8.83
C PRO A 31 -16.86 -7.00 9.43
N ASP A 32 -16.75 -6.74 10.73
CA ASP A 32 -17.54 -5.75 11.45
C ASP A 32 -16.88 -4.35 11.46
N ALA A 33 -15.61 -4.27 11.05
CA ALA A 33 -14.90 -3.00 10.90
C ALA A 33 -15.50 -2.16 9.75
N PRO A 34 -16.04 -0.96 10.01
CA PRO A 34 -16.76 -0.17 9.00
C PRO A 34 -15.96 0.11 7.72
N GLY A 35 -14.65 0.31 7.86
CA GLY A 35 -13.75 0.59 6.72
C GLY A 35 -13.61 -0.56 5.72
N ASN A 36 -13.82 -1.80 6.14
CA ASN A 36 -13.69 -2.98 5.27
C ASN A 36 -14.88 -3.14 4.32
N SER A 37 -16.00 -2.45 4.60
CA SER A 37 -17.17 -2.40 3.71
C SER A 37 -17.04 -1.35 2.60
N PHE A 38 -16.09 -0.41 2.73
CA PHE A 38 -15.95 0.72 1.82
C PHE A 38 -15.54 0.28 0.41
N LYS A 39 -16.30 0.72 -0.60
CA LYS A 39 -15.99 0.49 -2.02
C LYS A 39 -15.48 1.77 -2.65
N LEU A 40 -14.15 1.87 -2.82
CA LEU A 40 -13.54 2.97 -3.54
C LEU A 40 -13.72 2.76 -5.06
N GLY A 41 -14.23 3.78 -5.74
CA GLY A 41 -14.35 3.79 -7.20
C GLY A 41 -12.99 3.76 -7.92
N ARG A 42 -13.03 3.74 -9.25
CA ARG A 42 -11.86 3.91 -10.13
C ARG A 42 -12.24 4.90 -11.22
N ASP A 43 -11.25 5.64 -11.72
CA ASP A 43 -11.47 6.49 -12.88
C ASP A 43 -11.80 5.63 -14.12
N PRO A 44 -12.70 6.10 -15.01
CA PRO A 44 -13.03 5.39 -16.24
C PRO A 44 -11.82 5.31 -17.18
N LEU A 45 -11.82 4.31 -18.07
CA LEU A 45 -10.74 4.08 -19.04
C LEU A 45 -10.44 5.32 -19.89
N SER A 46 -11.47 6.09 -20.24
CA SER A 46 -11.34 7.33 -21.01
C SER A 46 -10.46 8.40 -20.36
N LYS A 47 -10.17 8.28 -19.06
CA LYS A 47 -9.26 9.17 -18.33
C LYS A 47 -7.87 8.58 -18.10
N THR A 48 -7.69 7.28 -18.26
CA THR A 48 -6.47 6.58 -17.83
C THR A 48 -5.77 5.81 -18.96
N VAL A 49 -6.42 5.65 -20.12
CA VAL A 49 -5.93 4.84 -21.24
C VAL A 49 -5.96 5.62 -22.55
N VAL A 50 -4.87 5.55 -23.31
CA VAL A 50 -4.76 6.01 -24.70
C VAL A 50 -4.52 4.79 -25.59
N TYR A 51 -5.37 4.62 -26.61
CA TYR A 51 -5.21 3.56 -27.61
C TYR A 51 -4.36 4.05 -28.79
N GLN A 52 -3.49 3.21 -29.32
CA GLN A 52 -2.66 3.49 -30.51
C GLN A 52 -2.76 2.32 -31.49
N ASN A 53 -2.67 2.63 -32.80
CA ASN A 53 -2.71 1.67 -33.91
C ASN A 53 -1.31 1.21 -34.32
#